data_AF-A0A9Y1BQJ2-F1
#
_entry.id   AF-A0A9Y1BQJ2-F1
#
_cell.length_a   1.000
_cell.length_b   1.000
_cell.length_c   1.000
_cell.angle_alpha   90.00
_cell.angle_beta   90.00
_cell.angle_gamma   90.00
#
_symmetry.space_group_name_H-M   'P 1'
#
loop_
_entity.id
_entity.type
_entity.pdbx_description
1 polymer ?
#
loop_
_entity_poly.entity_id
_entity_poly.type
_entity_poly.pdbx_seq_one_letter_code
_entity_poly.pdbx_strand_id
1 'polypeptide(L)'
;MNIRKFFQNKKGEVFILLALVILLYLMLLSTTIYNVTQIPYIEPSPEQDQTNNYIENAISALYNLVDVALNEYSHGSEETTVRGNFIDNVKIIENYLDERNLVATFSVNETSFSITNSSMSVNPVYISFKCSVSISIISINERFETTLAINVSYYVEISELLGNENYIYCYSIKQGIEYPLSDCQVTISPATTVTNIGDGSYMADLQTGQLIKVVFNNNILLWKEV
;
A
#
# COMPACT_ATOMS: atom_id res chain seq x y z
N MET A 1 -57.66 -41.52 9.77
CA MET A 1 -57.29 -40.16 9.31
C MET A 1 -55.86 -40.22 8.78
N ASN A 2 -55.64 -39.87 7.50
CA ASN A 2 -54.47 -40.31 6.73
C ASN A 2 -53.26 -39.38 6.97
N ILE A 3 -52.25 -39.85 7.71
CA ILE A 3 -51.06 -39.08 8.16
C ILE A 3 -50.33 -38.40 6.98
N ARG A 4 -50.33 -39.02 5.79
CA ARG A 4 -49.75 -38.43 4.57
C ARG A 4 -50.39 -37.11 4.13
N LYS A 5 -51.72 -36.94 4.27
CA LYS A 5 -52.41 -35.68 3.92
C LYS A 5 -52.07 -34.55 4.90
N PHE A 6 -51.83 -34.87 6.17
CA PHE A 6 -51.44 -33.90 7.19
C PHE A 6 -50.02 -33.36 6.97
N PHE A 7 -49.07 -34.22 6.57
CA PHE A 7 -47.70 -33.80 6.23
C PHE A 7 -47.62 -33.00 4.92
N GLN A 8 -48.48 -33.27 3.93
CA GLN A 8 -48.56 -32.45 2.71
C GLN A 8 -49.09 -31.04 2.98
N ASN A 9 -50.09 -30.89 3.85
CA ASN A 9 -50.60 -29.56 4.25
C ASN A 9 -49.54 -28.71 4.97
N LYS A 10 -48.82 -29.31 5.94
CA LYS A 10 -47.77 -28.60 6.68
C LYS A 10 -46.58 -28.17 5.81
N LYS A 11 -46.22 -28.95 4.79
CA LYS A 11 -45.16 -28.56 3.83
C LYS A 11 -45.58 -27.39 2.94
N GLY A 12 -46.85 -27.32 2.54
CA GLY A 12 -47.41 -26.19 1.79
C GLY A 12 -47.47 -24.91 2.63
N GLU A 13 -47.88 -25.01 3.90
CA GLU A 13 -47.91 -23.88 4.84
C GLU A 13 -46.51 -23.31 5.11
N VAL A 14 -45.49 -24.17 5.31
CA VAL A 14 -44.10 -23.74 5.48
C VAL A 14 -43.56 -23.06 4.22
N PHE A 15 -43.90 -23.56 3.03
CA PHE A 15 -43.46 -22.95 1.77
C PHE A 15 -44.08 -21.56 1.56
N ILE A 16 -45.35 -21.39 1.89
CA ILE A 16 -46.04 -20.08 1.85
C ILE A 16 -45.42 -19.12 2.86
N LEU A 17 -45.13 -19.58 4.08
CA LEU A 17 -44.48 -18.76 5.10
C LEU A 17 -43.08 -18.32 4.65
N LEU A 18 -42.29 -19.22 4.06
CA LEU A 18 -40.95 -18.92 3.53
C LEU A 18 -41.02 -17.89 2.40
N ALA A 19 -41.98 -18.07 1.48
CA ALA A 19 -42.21 -17.14 0.38
C ALA A 19 -42.59 -15.74 0.88
N LEU A 20 -43.45 -15.65 1.91
CA LEU A 20 -43.82 -14.38 2.54
C LEU A 20 -42.62 -13.71 3.23
N VAL A 21 -41.78 -14.48 3.93
CA VAL A 21 -40.57 -13.96 4.56
C VAL A 21 -39.58 -13.43 3.52
N ILE A 22 -39.39 -14.15 2.40
CA ILE A 22 -38.55 -13.69 1.29
C ILE A 22 -39.11 -12.40 0.67
N LEU A 23 -40.42 -12.32 0.48
CA LEU A 23 -41.09 -11.12 -0.06
C LEU A 23 -40.94 -9.90 0.86
N LEU A 24 -41.12 -10.09 2.17
CA LEU A 24 -40.89 -9.06 3.18
C LEU A 24 -39.42 -8.59 3.18
N TYR A 25 -38.48 -9.53 3.08
CA TYR A 25 -37.05 -9.22 3.03
C TYR A 25 -36.67 -8.42 1.77
N LEU A 26 -37.24 -8.78 0.61
CA LEU A 26 -37.05 -8.05 -0.64
C LEU A 26 -37.64 -6.63 -0.59
N MET A 27 -38.79 -6.44 0.06
CA MET A 27 -39.39 -5.11 0.26
C MET A 27 -38.55 -4.24 1.21
N LEU A 28 -37.96 -4.83 2.26
CA LEU A 28 -37.06 -4.14 3.18
C LEU A 28 -35.75 -3.74 2.49
N LEU A 29 -35.19 -4.62 1.66
CA LEU A 29 -34.01 -4.30 0.85
C LEU A 29 -34.30 -3.17 -0.15
N SER A 30 -35.43 -3.22 -0.85
CA SER A 30 -35.77 -2.20 -1.84
C SER A 30 -36.04 -0.84 -1.20
N THR A 31 -36.68 -0.78 -0.04
CA THR A 31 -36.86 0.47 0.72
C THR A 31 -35.54 1.00 1.26
N THR A 32 -34.63 0.13 1.72
CA THR A 32 -33.30 0.55 2.18
C THR A 32 -32.46 1.10 1.02
N ILE A 33 -32.43 0.40 -0.12
CA ILE A 33 -31.75 0.85 -1.33
C ILE A 33 -32.34 2.17 -1.82
N TYR A 34 -33.68 2.26 -1.89
CA TYR A 34 -34.37 3.49 -2.27
C TYR A 34 -33.97 4.65 -1.34
N ASN A 35 -34.03 4.45 -0.03
CA ASN A 35 -33.64 5.48 0.94
C ASN A 35 -32.18 5.91 0.80
N VAL A 36 -31.25 4.98 0.54
CA VAL A 36 -29.84 5.30 0.28
C VAL A 36 -29.68 6.09 -1.03
N THR A 37 -30.43 5.75 -2.08
CA THR A 37 -30.41 6.49 -3.35
C THR A 37 -31.12 7.85 -3.32
N GLN A 38 -31.96 8.09 -2.30
CA GLN A 38 -32.63 9.37 -2.08
C GLN A 38 -31.80 10.35 -1.22
N ILE A 39 -30.66 9.92 -0.68
CA ILE A 39 -29.70 10.85 -0.08
C ILE A 39 -29.10 11.64 -1.25
N PRO A 40 -29.41 12.94 -1.41
CA PRO A 40 -28.84 13.71 -2.49
C PRO A 40 -27.33 13.73 -2.30
N TYR A 41 -26.58 13.30 -3.32
CA TYR A 41 -25.16 13.60 -3.41
C TYR A 41 -25.06 15.12 -3.50
N ILE A 42 -24.66 15.75 -2.40
CA ILE A 42 -24.36 17.17 -2.36
C ILE A 42 -22.94 17.29 -2.90
N GLU A 43 -22.80 17.87 -4.08
CA GLU A 43 -21.49 18.20 -4.63
C GLU A 43 -20.76 19.11 -3.64
N PRO A 44 -19.49 18.81 -3.30
CA PRO A 44 -18.74 19.64 -2.37
C PRO A 44 -18.67 21.07 -2.90
N SER A 45 -18.58 22.04 -1.97
CA SER A 45 -18.32 23.41 -2.39
C SER A 45 -16.91 23.54 -2.98
N PRO A 46 -16.63 24.50 -3.88
CA PRO A 46 -15.29 24.71 -4.43
C PRO A 46 -14.20 24.91 -3.35
N GLU A 47 -14.54 25.52 -2.22
CA GLU A 47 -13.64 25.70 -1.08
C GLU A 47 -13.33 24.37 -0.37
N GLN A 48 -14.32 23.48 -0.29
CA GLN A 48 -14.18 22.14 0.27
C GLN A 48 -13.35 21.25 -0.67
N ASP A 49 -13.56 21.33 -1.98
CA ASP A 49 -12.72 20.65 -2.98
C ASP A 49 -11.26 21.10 -2.89
N GLN A 50 -11.02 22.40 -2.74
CA GLN A 50 -9.68 22.94 -2.56
C GLN A 50 -9.02 22.44 -1.26
N THR A 51 -9.78 22.37 -0.17
CA THR A 51 -9.32 21.82 1.12
C THR A 51 -8.95 20.35 0.97
N ASN A 52 -9.81 19.53 0.36
CA ASN A 52 -9.56 18.13 0.09
C ASN A 52 -8.28 17.94 -0.75
N ASN A 53 -8.10 18.74 -1.81
CA ASN A 53 -6.89 18.71 -2.62
C ASN A 53 -5.62 19.00 -1.81
N TYR A 54 -5.66 19.93 -0.86
CA TYR A 54 -4.51 20.19 0.02
C TYR A 54 -4.19 19.01 0.93
N ILE A 55 -5.22 18.38 1.50
CA ILE A 55 -5.08 17.20 2.35
C ILE A 55 -4.52 16.02 1.55
N GLU A 56 -5.05 15.76 0.35
CA GLU A 56 -4.57 14.70 -0.54
C GLU A 56 -3.09 14.90 -0.93
N ASN A 57 -2.70 16.13 -1.25
CA ASN A 57 -1.30 16.46 -1.52
C ASN A 57 -0.40 16.23 -0.30
N ALA A 58 -0.86 16.57 0.90
CA ALA A 58 -0.12 16.32 2.14
C ALA A 58 0.05 14.81 2.41
N ILE A 59 -1.00 14.02 2.19
CA ILE A 59 -0.94 12.55 2.30
C ILE A 59 0.00 11.95 1.24
N SER A 60 -0.07 12.44 0.01
CA SER A 60 0.85 12.00 -1.06
C SER A 60 2.31 12.33 -0.73
N ALA A 61 2.57 13.51 -0.17
CA ALA A 61 3.91 13.91 0.26
C ALA A 61 4.47 12.99 1.35
N LEU A 62 3.65 12.51 2.30
CA LEU A 62 4.08 11.51 3.29
C LEU A 62 4.61 10.23 2.63
N TYR A 63 3.96 9.74 1.57
CA TYR A 63 4.43 8.57 0.84
C TYR A 63 5.77 8.81 0.14
N ASN A 64 6.00 10.02 -0.39
CA ASN A 64 7.28 10.37 -1.00
C ASN A 64 8.41 10.43 0.04
N LEU A 65 8.13 10.91 1.25
CA LEU A 65 9.11 10.92 2.34
C LEU A 65 9.56 9.52 2.76
N VAL A 66 8.70 8.49 2.58
CA VAL A 66 9.08 7.10 2.84
C VAL A 66 10.19 6.63 1.90
N ASP A 67 10.11 7.00 0.62
CA ASP A 67 11.14 6.64 -0.36
C ASP A 67 12.47 7.35 -0.05
N VAL A 68 12.42 8.60 0.42
CA VAL A 68 13.62 9.34 0.89
C VAL A 68 14.23 8.64 2.10
N ALA A 69 13.41 8.26 3.09
CA ALA A 69 13.87 7.56 4.28
C ALA A 69 14.49 6.19 3.93
N LEU A 70 13.89 5.45 3.00
CA LEU A 70 14.43 4.20 2.49
C LEU A 70 15.75 4.38 1.73
N ASN A 71 15.90 5.45 0.96
CA ASN A 71 17.15 5.80 0.29
C ASN A 71 18.27 6.03 1.34
N GLU A 72 18.04 6.88 2.33
CA GLU A 72 19.01 7.14 3.40
C GLU A 72 19.41 5.86 4.16
N TYR A 73 18.41 5.06 4.54
CA TYR A 73 18.63 3.80 5.27
C TYR A 73 19.39 2.78 4.42
N SER A 74 19.04 2.64 3.14
CA SER A 74 19.71 1.71 2.21
C SER A 74 21.19 2.05 1.97
N HIS A 75 21.59 3.31 2.21
CA HIS A 75 22.96 3.78 2.11
C HIS A 75 23.73 3.71 3.45
N GLY A 76 23.15 3.07 4.46
CA GLY A 76 23.82 2.80 5.74
C GLY A 76 23.64 3.87 6.81
N SER A 77 22.70 4.81 6.62
CA SER A 77 22.34 5.76 7.68
C SER A 77 21.71 5.03 8.86
N GLU A 78 22.06 5.42 10.08
CA GLU A 78 21.48 4.85 11.30
C GLU A 78 19.97 5.11 11.38
N GLU A 79 19.21 4.11 11.83
CA GLU A 79 17.74 4.18 11.93
C GLU A 79 17.26 5.42 12.72
N THR A 80 17.94 5.76 13.81
CA THR A 80 17.61 6.93 14.64
C THR A 80 17.74 8.24 13.88
N THR A 81 18.74 8.35 13.02
CA THR A 81 18.99 9.54 12.19
C THR A 81 17.93 9.66 11.10
N VAL A 82 17.68 8.57 10.37
CA VAL A 82 16.67 8.54 9.31
C VAL A 82 15.28 8.85 9.87
N ARG A 83 14.93 8.28 11.04
CA ARG A 83 13.67 8.59 11.73
C ARG A 83 13.59 10.08 12.11
N GLY A 84 14.67 10.66 12.63
CA GLY A 84 14.73 12.09 12.95
C GLY A 84 14.45 12.97 11.73
N ASN A 85 15.15 12.70 10.62
CA ASN A 85 14.97 13.40 9.35
C ASN A 85 13.54 13.25 8.81
N PHE A 86 12.96 12.05 8.88
CA PHE A 86 11.58 11.82 8.46
C PHE A 86 10.59 12.66 9.26
N ILE A 87 10.73 12.71 10.58
CA ILE A 87 9.88 13.54 11.46
C ILE A 87 10.04 15.02 11.14
N ASP A 88 11.25 15.50 10.93
CA ASP A 88 11.48 16.91 10.60
C ASP A 88 10.90 17.28 9.23
N ASN A 89 10.97 16.37 8.24
CA ASN A 89 10.32 16.56 6.95
C ASN A 89 8.78 16.51 7.04
N VAL A 90 8.20 15.71 7.95
CA VAL A 90 6.74 15.72 8.20
C VAL A 90 6.28 17.08 8.72
N LYS A 91 7.08 17.77 9.55
CA LYS A 91 6.76 19.14 10.01
C LYS A 91 6.69 20.16 8.87
N ILE A 92 7.43 19.93 7.78
CA ILE A 92 7.33 20.77 6.58
C ILE A 92 5.95 20.62 5.94
N ILE A 93 5.37 19.42 5.97
CA ILE A 93 4.01 19.16 5.48
C ILE A 93 2.96 19.82 6.39
N GLU A 94 3.17 19.81 7.71
CA GLU A 94 2.34 20.56 8.66
C GLU A 94 2.32 22.05 8.31
N ASN A 95 3.50 22.66 8.17
CA ASN A 95 3.62 24.08 7.83
C ASN A 95 2.93 24.42 6.49
N TYR A 96 3.02 23.53 5.50
CA TYR A 96 2.32 23.70 4.23
C TYR A 96 0.79 23.82 4.40
N LEU A 97 0.20 23.06 5.32
CA LEU A 97 -1.23 23.13 5.63
C LEU A 97 -1.57 24.35 6.49
N ASP A 98 -0.74 24.68 7.47
CA ASP A 98 -0.91 25.85 8.34
C ASP A 98 -0.92 27.16 7.53
N GLU A 99 -0.03 27.29 6.54
CA GLU A 99 0.02 28.42 5.60
C GLU A 99 -1.28 28.60 4.78
N ARG A 100 -2.11 27.55 4.71
CA ARG A 100 -3.41 27.53 4.03
C ARG A 100 -4.59 27.63 4.99
N ASN A 101 -4.33 28.00 6.25
CA ASN A 101 -5.30 28.10 7.34
C ASN A 101 -5.94 26.75 7.72
N LEU A 102 -5.21 25.65 7.51
CA LEU A 102 -5.59 24.31 7.94
C LEU A 102 -4.65 23.91 9.09
N VAL A 103 -5.06 24.19 10.33
CA VAL A 103 -4.22 23.92 11.51
C VAL A 103 -3.99 22.42 11.60
N ALA A 104 -2.76 21.99 11.36
CA ALA A 104 -2.42 20.59 11.18
C ALA A 104 -1.50 20.08 12.28
N THR A 105 -1.65 18.80 12.62
CA THR A 105 -0.76 18.08 13.53
C THR A 105 -0.60 16.65 13.04
N PHE A 106 0.64 16.25 12.81
CA PHE A 106 1.08 14.97 12.29
C PHE A 106 2.00 14.33 13.34
N SER A 107 1.48 13.33 14.04
CA SER A 107 2.27 12.53 14.99
C SER A 107 2.76 11.28 14.31
N VAL A 108 4.07 11.19 14.07
CA VAL A 108 4.70 9.96 13.58
C VAL A 108 4.88 9.00 14.76
N ASN A 109 4.19 7.88 14.68
CA ASN A 109 4.18 6.80 15.64
C ASN A 109 4.83 5.54 15.02
N GLU A 110 5.38 4.67 15.88
CA GLU A 110 5.83 3.32 15.53
C GLU A 110 6.61 3.21 14.20
N THR A 111 7.79 3.81 14.12
CA THR A 111 8.65 3.68 12.93
C THR A 111 9.52 2.44 13.05
N SER A 112 9.60 1.65 11.99
CA SER A 112 10.55 0.54 11.88
C SER A 112 11.14 0.46 10.47
N PHE A 113 12.45 0.23 10.43
CA PHE A 113 13.20 -0.01 9.21
C PHE A 113 13.78 -1.43 9.24
N SER A 114 13.81 -2.09 8.09
CA SER A 114 14.42 -3.43 8.03
C SER A 114 15.00 -3.73 6.66
N ILE A 115 16.16 -4.38 6.65
CA ILE A 115 16.62 -5.16 5.50
C ILE A 115 16.52 -6.62 5.95
N THR A 116 15.66 -7.40 5.33
CA THR A 116 15.44 -8.81 5.68
C THR A 116 15.93 -9.72 4.59
N ASN A 117 16.25 -10.96 4.96
CA ASN A 117 16.75 -11.99 4.04
C ASN A 117 18.05 -11.61 3.33
N SER A 118 18.87 -10.74 3.93
CA SER A 118 20.17 -10.32 3.36
C SER A 118 21.23 -11.43 3.31
N SER A 119 20.96 -12.59 3.89
CA SER A 119 21.85 -13.76 3.81
C SER A 119 21.83 -14.40 2.43
N MET A 120 22.99 -14.92 2.01
CA MET A 120 23.26 -15.47 0.67
C MET A 120 22.28 -16.54 0.18
N SER A 121 21.64 -17.28 1.09
CA SER A 121 20.77 -18.42 0.74
C SER A 121 19.27 -18.12 0.74
N VAL A 122 18.86 -16.87 0.93
CA VAL A 122 17.43 -16.51 1.06
C VAL A 122 16.98 -15.63 -0.10
N ASN A 123 15.82 -15.97 -0.64
CA ASN A 123 15.21 -15.33 -1.80
C ASN A 123 13.72 -15.14 -1.50
N PRO A 124 13.14 -13.94 -1.69
CA PRO A 124 13.78 -12.67 -2.07
C PRO A 124 14.41 -11.90 -0.89
N VAL A 125 15.20 -10.87 -1.24
CA VAL A 125 15.75 -9.88 -0.29
C VAL A 125 14.84 -8.67 -0.26
N TYR A 126 14.53 -8.15 0.93
CA TYR A 126 13.65 -6.99 1.10
C TYR A 126 14.36 -5.83 1.81
N ILE A 127 13.97 -4.62 1.46
CA ILE A 127 14.12 -3.42 2.29
C ILE A 127 12.74 -2.81 2.55
N SER A 128 12.45 -2.49 3.80
CA SER A 128 11.11 -2.08 4.22
C SER A 128 11.14 -0.89 5.17
N PHE A 129 10.11 -0.05 5.05
CA PHE A 129 9.78 1.01 5.98
C PHE A 129 8.32 0.84 6.40
N LYS A 130 8.09 0.89 7.70
CA LYS A 130 6.75 0.90 8.28
C LYS A 130 6.64 2.05 9.27
N CYS A 131 5.54 2.78 9.20
CA CYS A 131 5.17 3.75 10.23
C CYS A 131 3.66 3.87 10.36
N SER A 132 3.23 4.51 11.45
CA SER A 132 1.88 5.01 11.59
C SER A 132 1.93 6.52 11.75
N VAL A 133 1.11 7.28 11.02
CA VAL A 133 1.04 8.74 11.18
C VAL A 133 -0.39 9.09 11.58
N SER A 134 -0.55 9.61 12.80
CA SER A 134 -1.82 10.19 13.23
C SER A 134 -1.88 11.63 12.72
N ILE A 135 -2.93 11.93 11.95
CA ILE A 135 -3.13 13.21 11.30
C ILE A 135 -4.39 13.84 11.89
N SER A 136 -4.27 15.06 12.40
CA SER A 136 -5.39 15.91 12.80
C SER A 136 -5.28 17.23 12.06
N ILE A 137 -6.33 17.59 11.33
CA ILE A 137 -6.41 18.84 10.57
C ILE A 137 -7.72 19.51 10.95
N ILE A 138 -7.62 20.76 11.40
CA ILE A 138 -8.75 21.56 11.86
C ILE A 138 -8.85 22.79 10.97
N SER A 139 -10.01 22.97 10.35
CA SER A 139 -10.40 24.19 9.64
C SER A 139 -11.61 24.82 10.32
N ILE A 140 -12.06 25.98 9.82
CA ILE A 140 -13.25 26.68 10.36
C ILE A 140 -14.52 25.83 10.18
N ASN A 141 -14.59 25.06 9.09
CA ASN A 141 -15.80 24.34 8.69
C ASN A 141 -15.71 22.83 8.90
N GLU A 142 -14.49 22.30 9.08
CA GLU A 142 -14.24 20.87 9.04
C GLU A 142 -13.17 20.43 10.04
N ARG A 143 -13.30 19.17 10.48
CA ARG A 143 -12.29 18.47 11.26
C ARG A 143 -12.01 17.14 10.57
N PHE A 144 -10.75 16.94 10.21
CA PHE A 144 -10.27 15.69 9.62
C PHE A 144 -9.32 15.03 10.59
N GLU A 145 -9.64 13.80 11.00
CA GLU A 145 -8.79 13.00 11.87
C GLU A 145 -8.66 11.59 11.31
N THR A 146 -7.43 11.14 11.14
CA THR A 146 -7.15 9.80 10.66
C THR A 146 -5.84 9.28 11.23
N THR A 147 -5.66 7.97 11.15
CA THR A 147 -4.36 7.35 11.38
C THR A 147 -4.00 6.56 10.13
N LEU A 148 -2.91 6.97 9.49
CA LEU A 148 -2.40 6.36 8.28
C LEU A 148 -1.32 5.35 8.63
N ALA A 149 -1.61 4.06 8.44
CA ALA A 149 -0.57 3.04 8.43
C ALA A 149 0.14 3.09 7.07
N ILE A 150 1.46 3.29 7.08
CA ILE A 150 2.30 3.27 5.89
C ILE A 150 3.19 2.04 5.97
N ASN A 151 3.09 1.19 4.95
CA ASN A 151 3.95 0.02 4.80
C ASN A 151 4.41 -0.04 3.34
N VAL A 152 5.71 0.20 3.15
CA VAL A 152 6.36 0.19 1.84
C VAL A 152 7.55 -0.75 1.93
N SER A 153 7.67 -1.64 0.95
CA SER A 153 8.84 -2.50 0.78
C SER A 153 9.29 -2.50 -0.67
N TYR A 154 10.59 -2.64 -0.88
CA TYR A 154 11.19 -2.94 -2.18
C TYR A 154 11.90 -4.27 -2.06
N TYR A 155 11.87 -5.08 -3.12
CA TYR A 155 12.52 -6.38 -3.09
C TYR A 155 13.17 -6.75 -4.41
N VAL A 156 14.20 -7.57 -4.28
CA VAL A 156 14.88 -8.23 -5.39
C VAL A 156 14.74 -9.75 -5.21
N GLU A 157 14.19 -10.40 -6.23
CA GLU A 157 14.11 -11.85 -6.32
C GLU A 157 14.92 -12.34 -7.52
N ILE A 158 15.49 -13.54 -7.43
CA ILE A 158 16.07 -14.23 -8.60
C ILE A 158 15.29 -15.51 -8.89
N SER A 159 15.19 -15.89 -10.17
CA SER A 159 14.66 -17.20 -10.58
C SER A 159 15.47 -18.35 -9.96
N GLU A 160 14.81 -19.38 -9.45
CA GLU A 160 15.44 -20.51 -8.73
C GLU A 160 16.36 -21.39 -9.60
N LEU A 161 16.16 -21.43 -10.91
CA LEU A 161 16.90 -22.29 -11.83
C LEU A 161 18.12 -21.57 -12.42
N LEU A 162 19.26 -21.57 -11.73
CA LEU A 162 20.52 -20.99 -12.23
C LEU A 162 20.95 -21.60 -13.59
N GLY A 163 21.34 -20.77 -14.56
CA GLY A 163 21.71 -21.21 -15.91
C GLY A 163 21.63 -20.11 -16.97
N ASN A 164 21.11 -20.46 -18.16
CA ASN A 164 20.83 -19.48 -19.21
C ASN A 164 19.42 -18.90 -19.00
N GLU A 165 19.24 -17.63 -19.32
CA GLU A 165 17.93 -16.93 -19.23
C GLU A 165 17.38 -16.84 -17.80
N ASN A 166 18.24 -16.53 -16.81
CA ASN A 166 17.76 -16.21 -15.48
C ASN A 166 17.08 -14.85 -15.44
N TYR A 167 16.14 -14.70 -14.51
CA TYR A 167 15.43 -13.45 -14.26
C TYR A 167 15.75 -12.91 -12.88
N ILE A 168 15.98 -11.60 -12.83
CA ILE A 168 16.01 -10.79 -11.63
C ILE A 168 14.72 -9.99 -11.63
N TYR A 169 13.93 -10.13 -10.57
CA TYR A 169 12.64 -9.48 -10.40
C TYR A 169 12.81 -8.30 -9.45
N CYS A 170 12.44 -7.10 -9.90
CA CYS A 170 12.49 -5.88 -9.11
C CYS A 170 11.07 -5.35 -8.90
N TYR A 171 10.62 -5.29 -7.65
CA TYR A 171 9.25 -4.98 -7.30
C TYR A 171 9.18 -4.09 -6.07
N SER A 172 8.05 -3.41 -5.92
CA SER A 172 7.67 -2.75 -4.67
C SER A 172 6.35 -3.29 -4.17
N ILE A 173 6.18 -3.32 -2.84
CA ILE A 173 4.92 -3.62 -2.17
C ILE A 173 4.51 -2.34 -1.45
N LYS A 174 3.42 -1.71 -1.90
CA LYS A 174 2.85 -0.51 -1.28
C LYS A 174 1.47 -0.88 -0.77
N GLN A 175 1.27 -0.82 0.56
CA GLN A 175 0.02 -1.17 1.21
C GLN A 175 -0.50 -2.59 0.87
N GLY A 176 0.42 -3.54 0.74
CA GLY A 176 0.10 -4.94 0.41
C GLY A 176 -0.18 -5.21 -1.07
N ILE A 177 -0.11 -4.20 -1.94
CA ILE A 177 -0.21 -4.37 -3.39
C ILE A 177 1.20 -4.37 -3.98
N GLU A 178 1.47 -5.34 -4.83
CA GLU A 178 2.73 -5.50 -5.54
C GLU A 178 2.73 -4.76 -6.88
N TYR A 179 3.85 -4.08 -7.18
CA TYR A 179 4.05 -3.30 -8.40
C TYR A 179 5.40 -3.65 -9.03
N PRO A 180 5.45 -4.04 -10.32
CA PRO A 180 6.69 -4.26 -11.04
C PRO A 180 7.42 -2.94 -11.29
N LEU A 181 8.76 -2.96 -11.26
CA LEU A 181 9.61 -1.79 -11.47
C LEU A 181 10.52 -1.99 -12.69
N SER A 182 10.16 -1.34 -13.80
CA SER A 182 10.86 -1.44 -15.09
C SER A 182 11.94 -0.38 -15.32
N ASP A 183 12.26 0.42 -14.31
CA ASP A 183 13.22 1.52 -14.34
C ASP A 183 14.38 1.35 -13.34
N CYS A 184 14.56 0.14 -12.80
CA CYS A 184 15.66 -0.17 -11.90
C CYS A 184 17.00 -0.24 -12.65
N GLN A 185 18.07 0.19 -11.99
CA GLN A 185 19.42 -0.04 -12.46
C GLN A 185 19.98 -1.31 -11.81
N VAL A 186 20.09 -2.36 -12.61
CA VAL A 186 20.63 -3.66 -12.17
C VAL A 186 22.06 -3.80 -12.66
N THR A 187 22.98 -4.03 -11.73
CA THR A 187 24.40 -4.29 -12.03
C THR A 187 24.83 -5.56 -11.31
N ILE A 188 25.62 -6.38 -12.00
CA ILE A 188 26.06 -7.69 -11.50
C ILE A 188 27.58 -7.69 -11.45
N SER A 189 28.17 -8.22 -10.38
CA SER A 189 29.61 -8.38 -10.21
C SER A 189 29.97 -9.84 -9.94
N PRO A 190 30.90 -10.46 -10.71
CA PRO A 190 31.54 -9.93 -11.92
C PRO A 190 30.55 -9.55 -13.03
N ALA A 191 30.97 -8.65 -13.93
CA ALA A 191 30.10 -8.05 -14.94
C ALA A 191 29.40 -9.09 -15.82
N THR A 192 28.07 -9.11 -15.74
CA THR A 192 27.16 -9.84 -16.64
C THR A 192 26.22 -8.86 -17.32
N THR A 193 25.93 -9.07 -18.60
CA THR A 193 24.96 -8.28 -19.36
C THR A 193 23.56 -8.49 -18.79
N VAL A 194 22.85 -7.39 -18.55
CA VAL A 194 21.46 -7.41 -18.08
C VAL A 194 20.55 -6.80 -19.15
N THR A 195 19.45 -7.49 -19.46
CA THR A 195 18.44 -7.03 -20.41
C THR A 195 17.14 -6.75 -19.66
N ASN A 196 16.65 -5.51 -19.71
CA ASN A 196 15.36 -5.15 -19.14
C ASN A 196 14.22 -5.59 -20.07
N ILE A 197 13.28 -6.38 -19.54
CA ILE A 197 12.14 -6.93 -20.29
C ILE A 197 10.93 -5.97 -20.26
N GLY A 198 10.90 -5.02 -19.32
CA GLY A 198 9.89 -3.96 -19.23
C GLY A 198 8.71 -4.24 -18.32
N ASP A 199 8.64 -5.43 -17.70
CA ASP A 199 7.56 -5.88 -16.82
C ASP A 199 8.00 -6.06 -15.36
N GLY A 200 9.14 -5.46 -14.98
CA GLY A 200 9.78 -5.65 -13.67
C GLY A 200 10.81 -6.78 -13.65
N SER A 201 10.95 -7.54 -14.75
CA SER A 201 11.97 -8.56 -14.90
C SER A 201 13.18 -8.07 -15.71
N TYR A 202 14.36 -8.55 -15.30
CA TYR A 202 15.65 -8.27 -15.90
C TYR A 202 16.35 -9.60 -16.18
N MET A 203 16.60 -9.89 -17.45
CA MET A 203 17.24 -11.14 -17.87
C MET A 203 18.76 -11.02 -17.81
N ALA A 204 19.42 -12.02 -17.20
CA ALA A 204 20.87 -12.12 -17.12
C ALA A 204 21.28 -13.60 -16.99
N ASP A 205 22.51 -13.96 -17.35
CA ASP A 205 23.05 -15.30 -17.08
C ASP A 205 23.70 -15.31 -15.69
N LEU A 206 23.01 -15.86 -14.70
CA LEU A 206 23.44 -15.80 -13.29
C LEU A 206 24.33 -16.98 -12.92
N GLN A 207 25.37 -16.70 -12.15
CA GLN A 207 26.32 -17.68 -11.63
C GLN A 207 26.47 -17.53 -10.12
N THR A 208 26.63 -18.64 -9.41
CA THR A 208 26.83 -18.65 -7.95
C THR A 208 28.03 -17.78 -7.55
N GLY A 209 27.86 -16.99 -6.49
CA GLY A 209 28.86 -16.06 -5.97
C GLY A 209 28.87 -14.71 -6.67
N GLN A 210 27.93 -14.46 -7.59
CA GLN A 210 27.71 -13.13 -8.13
C GLN A 210 26.95 -12.24 -7.16
N LEU A 211 27.33 -10.98 -7.12
CA LEU A 211 26.64 -9.95 -6.37
C LEU A 211 25.80 -9.09 -7.33
N ILE A 212 24.48 -9.12 -7.14
CA ILE A 212 23.51 -8.27 -7.79
C ILE A 212 23.31 -7.02 -6.94
N LYS A 213 23.53 -5.87 -7.55
CA LYS A 213 23.19 -4.55 -7.01
C LYS A 213 22.01 -4.01 -7.79
N VAL A 214 20.95 -3.64 -7.07
CA VAL A 214 19.78 -2.98 -7.65
C VAL A 214 19.64 -1.60 -7.05
N VAL A 215 19.54 -0.59 -7.90
CA VAL A 215 19.11 0.76 -7.53
C VAL A 215 17.70 0.95 -8.07
N PHE A 216 16.73 0.99 -7.16
CA PHE A 216 15.34 1.29 -7.47
C PHE A 216 15.13 2.80 -7.68
N ASN A 217 13.89 3.18 -7.99
CA ASN A 217 13.46 4.57 -7.96
C ASN A 217 13.81 5.28 -6.66
N ASN A 218 14.00 6.60 -6.75
CA ASN A 218 14.43 7.44 -5.63
C ASN A 218 15.79 7.02 -5.02
N ASN A 219 16.62 6.32 -5.81
CA ASN A 219 17.96 5.87 -5.44
C ASN A 219 17.97 4.89 -4.25
N ILE A 220 16.92 4.10 -4.05
CA ILE A 220 16.90 3.10 -2.98
C ILE A 220 17.79 1.92 -3.40
N LEU A 221 18.71 1.52 -2.53
CA LEU A 221 19.71 0.50 -2.83
C LEU A 221 19.37 -0.86 -2.20
N LEU A 222 19.53 -1.94 -2.96
CA LEU A 222 19.50 -3.29 -2.41
C LEU A 222 20.55 -4.18 -3.07
N TRP A 223 21.08 -5.11 -2.28
CA TRP A 223 22.08 -6.07 -2.72
C TRP A 223 21.56 -7.48 -2.53
N LYS A 224 21.87 -8.35 -3.47
CA LYS A 224 21.54 -9.78 -3.40
C LYS A 224 22.69 -10.59 -3.96
N GLU A 225 23.10 -11.62 -3.22
CA GLU A 225 24.02 -12.63 -3.74
C GLU A 225 23.26 -13.77 -4.42
N VAL A 226 23.88 -14.35 -5.45
CA VAL A 226 23.42 -15.49 -6.24
C VAL A 226 23.99 -16.79 -5.70
#